data_AF-G0QFD2-F1
#
_entry.id   AF-G0QFD2-F1
#
_cell.length_a   1.000
_cell.length_b   1.000
_cell.length_c   1.000
_cell.angle_alpha   90.00
_cell.angle_beta   90.00
_cell.angle_gamma   90.00
#
_symmetry.space_group_name_H-M   'P 1'
#
loop_
_entity.id
_entity.type
_entity.pdbx_description
1 polymer ?
#
loop_
_entity_poly.entity_id
_entity_poly.type
_entity_poly.pdbx_seq_one_letter_code
_entity_poly.pdbx_strand_id
1 'polypeptide(L)'
;MPKIGQQLGQVFGPRDMMPDPTPPGSDLEDDIEDLRNTVSLAVKEQPLLQIKIGKEDHEADSVARNASTVYNFVRDNLPEGQNNIKNAMIKTTMGPSVEVDN
;
A
#
# COMPACT_ATOMS: atom_id res chain seq x y z
N MET A 1 8.72 0.14 24.60
CA MET A 1 7.86 1.19 24.02
C MET A 1 8.23 2.61 24.44
N PRO A 2 8.30 3.00 25.73
CA PRO A 2 8.47 4.42 26.10
C PRO A 2 9.78 5.06 25.59
N LYS A 3 10.87 4.30 25.59
CA LYS A 3 12.18 4.76 25.08
C LYS A 3 12.17 5.00 23.56
N ILE A 4 11.45 4.17 22.79
CA ILE A 4 11.35 4.28 21.33
C ILE A 4 10.53 5.52 20.97
N GLY A 5 9.39 5.73 21.62
CA GLY A 5 8.59 6.94 21.43
C GLY A 5 9.35 8.22 21.77
N GLN A 6 10.15 8.20 22.85
CA GLN A 6 10.93 9.38 23.27
C GLN A 6 12.11 9.67 22.34
N GLN A 7 12.85 8.65 21.90
CA GLN A 7 14.07 8.84 21.10
C GLN A 7 13.82 8.91 19.60
N LEU A 8 12.91 8.07 19.09
CA LEU A 8 12.68 7.88 17.66
C LEU A 8 11.34 8.45 17.19
N GLY A 9 10.43 8.78 18.12
CA GLY A 9 9.10 9.30 17.78
C GLY A 9 9.13 10.60 16.96
N GLN A 10 10.12 11.47 17.20
CA GLN A 10 10.26 12.72 16.42
C GLN A 10 10.50 12.45 14.93
N VAL A 11 11.20 11.36 14.58
CA VAL A 11 11.56 11.04 13.19
C VAL A 11 10.58 10.08 12.55
N PHE A 12 10.21 9.00 13.26
CA PHE A 12 9.39 7.93 12.70
C PHE A 12 7.88 8.19 12.80
N GLY A 13 7.43 9.06 13.70
CA GLY A 13 6.01 9.43 13.80
C GLY A 13 5.46 10.07 12.52
N PRO A 14 6.04 11.17 12.01
CA PRO A 14 5.56 11.83 10.79
C PRO A 14 5.68 10.97 9.52
N ARG A 15 6.51 9.92 9.56
CA ARG A 15 6.79 9.01 8.45
C ARG A 15 5.94 7.76 8.46
N ASP A 16 5.13 7.55 9.50
CA ASP A 16 4.34 6.35 9.71
C ASP A 16 5.20 5.06 9.71
N MET A 17 6.38 5.16 10.35
CA MET A 17 7.36 4.07 10.45
C MET A 17 7.58 3.64 11.91
N MET A 18 6.57 3.84 12.77
CA MET A 18 6.67 3.42 14.16
C MET A 18 6.62 1.89 14.25
N PRO A 19 7.55 1.24 14.99
CA PRO A 19 7.54 -0.21 15.10
C PRO A 19 6.35 -0.73 15.90
N ASP A 20 5.76 -1.83 15.43
CA ASP A 20 4.74 -2.56 16.17
C ASP A 20 5.37 -3.39 17.30
N PRO A 21 4.74 -3.43 18.50
CA PRO A 21 5.27 -4.17 19.63
C PRO A 21 5.01 -5.66 19.48
N THR A 22 6.08 -6.44 19.33
CA THR A 22 5.98 -7.90 19.26
C THR A 22 6.33 -8.57 20.60
N PRO A 23 5.62 -9.63 21.03
CA PRO A 23 5.95 -10.37 22.25
C PRO A 23 7.33 -11.02 22.18
N PRO A 24 8.10 -11.06 23.29
CA PRO A 24 9.37 -11.75 23.31
C PRO A 24 9.15 -13.27 23.16
N GLY A 25 9.65 -13.85 22.06
CA GLY A 25 9.62 -15.29 21.79
C GLY A 25 8.57 -15.76 20.80
N SER A 26 7.84 -14.87 20.12
CA SER A 26 7.03 -15.26 18.96
C SER A 26 7.94 -15.59 17.77
N ASP A 27 7.52 -16.56 16.97
CA ASP A 27 8.08 -16.77 15.65
C ASP A 27 7.66 -15.60 14.74
N LEU A 28 8.62 -15.03 14.01
CA LEU A 28 8.42 -13.83 13.19
C LEU A 28 8.59 -14.14 11.70
N GLU A 29 8.93 -15.37 11.34
CA GLU A 29 9.28 -15.71 9.97
C GLU A 29 8.10 -15.47 9.03
N ASP A 30 6.92 -15.99 9.40
CA ASP A 30 5.67 -15.80 8.65
C ASP A 30 5.26 -14.32 8.54
N ASP A 31 5.29 -13.58 9.67
CA ASP A 31 4.95 -12.16 9.71
C ASP A 31 5.85 -11.32 8.79
N ILE A 32 7.15 -11.66 8.73
CA ILE A 32 8.13 -10.97 7.88
C ILE A 32 7.84 -11.25 6.40
N GLU A 33 7.48 -12.47 6.04
CA GLU A 33 7.14 -12.83 4.66
C GLU A 33 5.88 -12.08 4.18
N ASP A 34 4.88 -11.97 5.04
CA ASP A 34 3.65 -11.21 4.73
C ASP A 34 3.92 -9.71 4.58
N LEU A 35 4.72 -9.13 5.48
CA LEU A 35 5.07 -7.70 5.43
C LEU A 35 5.88 -7.33 4.18
N ARG A 36 6.65 -8.25 3.60
CA ARG A 36 7.39 -8.01 2.34
C ARG A 36 6.48 -7.80 1.14
N ASN A 37 5.31 -8.44 1.14
CA ASN A 37 4.35 -8.39 0.04
C ASN A 37 3.27 -7.33 0.27
N THR A 38 3.15 -6.82 1.50
CA THR A 38 2.14 -5.85 1.88
C THR A 38 2.47 -4.45 1.36
N VAL A 39 1.44 -3.73 0.92
CA VAL A 39 1.55 -2.32 0.53
C VAL A 39 0.53 -1.51 1.32
N SER A 40 0.97 -0.39 1.90
CA SER A 40 0.10 0.52 2.64
C SER A 40 -0.54 1.57 1.74
N LEU A 41 -1.82 1.83 1.99
CA LEU A 41 -2.62 2.84 1.29
C LEU A 41 -3.15 3.83 2.32
N ALA A 42 -2.88 5.11 2.13
CA ALA A 42 -3.40 6.17 2.97
C ALA A 42 -3.89 7.33 2.11
N VAL A 43 -5.16 7.70 2.29
CA VAL A 43 -5.70 8.96 1.77
C VAL A 43 -5.28 10.06 2.73
N LYS A 44 -4.62 11.11 2.21
CA LYS A 44 -4.30 12.30 2.99
C LYS A 44 -5.43 13.32 2.85
N GLU A 45 -5.12 14.53 2.38
CA GLU A 45 -6.07 15.63 2.26
C GLU A 45 -6.90 15.56 0.97
N GLN A 46 -6.35 14.95 -0.09
CA GLN A 46 -7.00 14.84 -1.39
C GLN A 46 -7.52 13.41 -1.59
N PRO A 47 -8.69 13.22 -2.22
CA PRO A 47 -9.25 11.91 -2.55
C PRO A 47 -8.50 11.27 -3.73
N LEU A 48 -7.21 11.06 -3.54
CA LEU A 48 -6.28 10.50 -4.52
C LEU A 48 -5.43 9.43 -3.83
N LEU A 49 -5.42 8.25 -4.43
CA LEU A 49 -4.58 7.13 -4.00
C LEU A 49 -3.52 6.87 -5.07
N GLN A 50 -2.28 6.70 -4.63
CA GLN A 50 -1.15 6.38 -5.49
C GLN A 50 -0.38 5.23 -4.87
N ILE A 51 -0.12 4.21 -5.68
CA ILE A 51 0.52 2.98 -5.23
C ILE A 51 1.41 2.42 -6.33
N LYS A 52 2.49 1.75 -5.91
CA LYS A 52 3.35 0.98 -6.79
C LYS A 52 2.91 -0.48 -6.79
N ILE A 53 2.57 -0.98 -7.97
CA ILE A 53 2.01 -2.34 -8.15
C ILE A 53 3.11 -3.36 -8.55
N GLY A 54 4.23 -2.88 -9.08
CA GLY A 54 5.35 -3.72 -9.51
C GLY A 54 6.55 -2.93 -10.03
N LYS A 55 7.51 -3.66 -10.61
CA LYS A 55 8.62 -3.13 -11.43
C LYS A 55 8.51 -3.69 -12.85
N GLU A 56 9.24 -3.08 -13.77
CA GLU A 56 9.30 -3.54 -15.17
C GLU A 56 9.87 -4.97 -15.33
N ASP A 57 10.72 -5.39 -14.38
CA ASP A 57 11.30 -6.74 -14.38
C ASP A 57 10.28 -7.85 -14.06
N HIS A 58 9.06 -7.51 -13.64
CA HIS A 58 8.02 -8.49 -13.32
C HIS A 58 7.24 -8.89 -14.56
N GLU A 59 6.72 -10.12 -14.55
CA GLU A 59 5.84 -10.60 -15.61
C GLU A 59 4.51 -9.83 -15.62
N ALA A 60 4.01 -9.52 -16.82
CA ALA A 60 2.81 -8.69 -17.02
C ALA A 60 1.57 -9.26 -16.31
N ASP A 61 1.40 -10.59 -16.33
CA ASP A 61 0.30 -11.28 -15.66
C ASP A 61 0.32 -11.09 -14.15
N SER A 62 1.51 -11.09 -13.54
CA SER A 62 1.67 -10.87 -12.10
C SER A 62 1.33 -9.43 -11.73
N VAL A 63 1.75 -8.46 -12.54
CA VAL A 63 1.41 -7.04 -12.34
C VAL A 63 -0.10 -6.80 -12.49
N ALA A 64 -0.74 -7.44 -13.47
CA ALA A 64 -2.18 -7.35 -13.67
C ALA A 64 -2.96 -7.94 -12.48
N ARG A 65 -2.52 -9.09 -11.96
CA ARG A 65 -3.11 -9.68 -10.73
C ARG A 65 -2.97 -8.72 -9.55
N ASN A 66 -1.79 -8.17 -9.31
CA ASN A 66 -1.58 -7.20 -8.24
C ASN A 66 -2.50 -5.98 -8.37
N ALA A 67 -2.65 -5.44 -9.59
CA ALA A 67 -3.56 -4.33 -9.85
C ALA A 67 -5.01 -4.67 -9.50
N SER A 68 -5.48 -5.86 -9.89
CA SER A 68 -6.83 -6.33 -9.57
C SER A 68 -7.06 -6.51 -8.07
N THR A 69 -6.07 -7.03 -7.34
CA THR A 69 -6.13 -7.19 -5.89
C THR A 69 -6.27 -5.85 -5.19
N VAL A 70 -5.46 -4.87 -5.59
CA VAL A 70 -5.51 -3.51 -5.03
C VAL A 70 -6.84 -2.84 -5.33
N TYR A 71 -7.35 -2.96 -6.56
CA TYR A 71 -8.62 -2.37 -6.95
C TYR A 71 -9.78 -2.94 -6.13
N ASN A 72 -9.84 -4.26 -5.96
CA ASN A 72 -10.86 -4.93 -5.15
C ASN A 72 -10.78 -4.50 -3.68
N PHE A 73 -9.56 -4.43 -3.12
CA PHE A 73 -9.37 -3.97 -1.74
C PHE A 73 -9.89 -2.55 -1.53
N VAL A 74 -9.60 -1.63 -2.45
CA VAL A 74 -10.09 -0.24 -2.37
C VAL A 74 -11.61 -0.19 -2.50
N ARG A 75 -12.19 -0.93 -3.45
CA ARG A 75 -13.64 -1.03 -3.63
C ARG A 75 -14.35 -1.49 -2.35
N ASP A 76 -13.82 -2.51 -1.69
CA ASP A 76 -14.49 -3.14 -0.55
C ASP A 76 -14.39 -2.28 0.74
N ASN A 77 -13.38 -1.41 0.83
CA ASN A 77 -13.23 -0.47 1.95
C ASN A 77 -14.04 0.83 1.78
N LEU A 78 -14.53 1.14 0.58
CA LEU A 78 -15.29 2.35 0.32
C LEU A 78 -16.80 2.14 0.59
N PRO A 79 -17.49 3.09 1.26
CA PRO A 79 -18.89 2.93 1.65
C PRO A 79 -19.86 2.78 0.47
N GLU A 80 -19.52 3.36 -0.68
CA GLU A 80 -20.32 3.27 -1.92
C GLU A 80 -19.60 2.47 -3.03
N GLY A 81 -18.54 1.73 -2.68
CA GLY A 81 -17.82 0.85 -3.59
C GLY A 81 -17.37 1.54 -4.88
N GLN A 82 -17.78 0.97 -6.04
CA GLN A 82 -17.42 1.46 -7.38
C GLN A 82 -17.90 2.89 -7.66
N ASN A 83 -19.03 3.32 -7.10
CA ASN A 83 -19.57 4.66 -7.37
C ASN A 83 -18.67 5.78 -6.84
N ASN A 84 -17.83 5.46 -5.86
CA ASN A 84 -16.88 6.41 -5.28
C ASN A 84 -15.55 6.49 -6.05
N ILE A 85 -15.35 5.61 -7.05
CA ILE A 85 -14.13 5.57 -7.87
C ILE A 85 -14.41 6.31 -9.18
N LYS A 86 -13.90 7.53 -9.29
CA LYS A 86 -14.09 8.35 -10.50
C LYS A 86 -13.37 7.76 -11.72
N ASN A 87 -12.09 7.44 -11.56
CA ASN A 87 -11.25 6.87 -12.61
C ASN A 87 -10.04 6.13 -12.03
N ALA A 88 -9.51 5.19 -12.81
CA ALA A 88 -8.30 4.46 -12.51
C ALA A 88 -7.28 4.68 -13.64
N MET A 89 -6.05 5.02 -13.26
CA MET A 89 -4.98 5.33 -14.21
C MET A 89 -3.75 4.48 -13.89
N ILE A 90 -3.14 3.90 -14.92
CA ILE A 90 -1.88 3.17 -14.82
C ILE A 90 -0.83 3.91 -15.65
N LYS A 91 0.34 4.12 -15.05
CA LYS A 91 1.50 4.68 -15.73
C LYS A 91 2.77 3.99 -15.25
N THR A 92 3.78 3.96 -16.11
CA THR A 92 5.16 3.67 -15.69
C THR A 92 5.85 4.96 -15.23
N THR A 93 7.08 4.87 -14.71
CA THR A 93 7.81 6.03 -14.17
C THR A 93 7.95 7.16 -15.19
N MET A 94 8.16 6.84 -16.47
CA MET A 94 8.38 7.80 -17.56
C MET A 94 7.39 7.66 -18.73
N GLY A 95 6.49 6.67 -18.68
CA GLY A 95 5.54 6.41 -19.76
C GLY A 95 4.29 7.29 -19.69
N PRO A 96 3.50 7.30 -20.78
CA PRO A 96 2.21 7.95 -20.79
C PRO A 96 1.26 7.27 -19.80
N SER A 97 0.31 8.05 -19.26
CA SER A 97 -0.76 7.53 -18.42
C SER A 97 -1.85 6.95 -19.30
N VAL A 98 -2.28 5.72 -19.00
CA VAL A 98 -3.39 5.05 -19.65
C VAL A 98 -4.53 4.94 -18.64
N GLU A 99 -5.71 5.40 -19.04
CA GLU A 99 -6.93 5.21 -18.27
C GLU A 99 -7.42 3.78 -18.48
N VAL A 100 -7.77 3.10 -17.39
CA VAL A 100 -8.31 1.75 -17.42
C VAL A 100 -9.81 1.87 -17.22
N ASP A 101 -10.58 1.32 -18.17
CA ASP A 101 -12.03 1.27 -18.05
C ASP A 101 -12.42 0.42 -16.82
N ASN A 102 -13.35 0.97 -16.02
CA ASN A 102 -13.91 0.33 -14.82
C ASN A 102 -14.89 -0.79 -15.17
#